data_AF-A0A6M1SAD2-F1
#
_entry.id   AF-A0A6M1SAD2-F1
#
_cell.length_a   1.000
_cell.length_b   1.000
_cell.length_c   1.000
_cell.angle_alpha   90.00
_cell.angle_beta   90.00
_cell.angle_gamma   90.00
#
_symmetry.space_group_name_H-M   'P 1'
#
loop_
_entity.id
_entity.type
_entity.pdbx_description
1 polymer ?
#
loop_
_entity_poly.entity_id
_entity_poly.type
_entity_poly.pdbx_seq_one_letter_code
_entity_poly.pdbx_strand_id
1 'polypeptide(L)'
;MTISGDVAVGYVVPQDVTIYPVEGDDQYGYIYANGRVWIVDNNTRALVQSPGYLVSQSSADFAIANPIDPIEAQGDVVVGYVLPEGATITPVPNDSYYGYVYINGRPALVDTSSRTVVYYQ
;
A
#
# COMPACT_ATOMS: atom_id res chain seq x y z
N MET A 1 3.02 -10.64 8.11
CA MET A 1 1.76 -11.25 8.55
C MET A 1 0.66 -10.66 7.69
N THR A 2 -0.10 -11.50 6.98
CA THR A 2 -1.16 -11.04 6.08
C THR A 2 -2.46 -11.08 6.87
N ILE A 3 -3.04 -9.92 7.16
CA ILE A 3 -4.38 -9.86 7.72
C ILE A 3 -5.33 -10.15 6.55
N SER A 4 -5.96 -11.31 6.56
CA SER A 4 -6.93 -11.68 5.51
C SER A 4 -8.26 -11.00 5.81
N GLY A 5 -8.52 -9.89 5.13
CA GLY A 5 -9.76 -9.10 5.25
C GLY A 5 -9.55 -7.65 4.80
N ASP A 6 -10.64 -6.94 4.52
CA ASP A 6 -10.63 -5.50 4.28
C ASP A 6 -10.18 -4.77 5.55
N VAL A 7 -8.88 -4.50 5.64
CA VAL A 7 -8.30 -3.73 6.74
C VAL A 7 -8.70 -2.27 6.56
N ALA A 8 -9.57 -1.78 7.45
CA ALA A 8 -10.11 -0.43 7.44
C ALA A 8 -10.20 0.15 8.85
N VAL A 9 -10.48 1.46 8.96
CA VAL A 9 -10.76 2.11 10.25
C VAL A 9 -11.93 1.38 10.94
N GLY A 10 -11.78 1.11 12.23
CA GLY A 10 -12.71 0.33 13.04
C GLY A 10 -12.41 -1.17 13.10
N TYR A 11 -11.52 -1.69 12.26
CA TYR A 11 -11.06 -3.09 12.35
C TYR A 11 -10.32 -3.32 13.67
N VAL A 12 -10.62 -4.43 14.36
CA VAL A 12 -9.97 -4.78 15.64
C VAL A 12 -8.80 -5.72 15.38
N VAL A 13 -7.61 -5.28 15.76
CA VAL A 13 -6.35 -6.01 15.56
C VAL A 13 -6.35 -7.29 16.40
N PRO A 14 -6.22 -8.49 15.78
CA PRO A 14 -6.18 -9.77 16.47
C PRO A 14 -5.11 -9.83 17.55
N GLN A 15 -5.35 -10.57 18.65
CA GLN A 15 -4.48 -10.59 19.84
C GLN A 15 -3.06 -11.12 19.56
N ASP A 16 -2.90 -11.94 18.53
CA ASP A 16 -1.63 -12.51 18.07
C ASP A 16 -0.82 -11.55 17.19
N VAL A 17 -1.40 -10.43 16.75
CA VAL A 17 -0.67 -9.37 16.05
C VAL A 17 0.07 -8.49 17.07
N THR A 18 1.37 -8.34 16.87
CA THR A 18 2.19 -7.36 17.59
C THR A 18 1.86 -5.95 17.15
N ILE A 19 1.44 -5.11 18.08
CA ILE A 19 1.29 -3.66 17.90
C ILE A 19 2.60 -3.00 18.36
N TYR A 20 3.24 -2.25 17.47
CA TYR A 20 4.46 -1.51 17.79
C TYR A 20 4.09 -0.19 18.48
N PRO A 21 4.80 0.22 19.54
CA PRO A 21 4.50 1.47 20.24
C PRO A 21 4.85 2.69 19.37
N VAL A 22 4.09 3.77 19.52
CA VAL A 22 4.48 5.09 19.03
C VAL A 22 5.32 5.76 20.13
N GLU A 23 6.51 6.24 19.79
CA GLU A 23 7.38 6.88 20.79
C GLU A 23 6.74 8.19 21.29
N GLY A 24 6.60 8.32 22.61
CA GLY A 24 5.99 9.50 23.25
C GLY A 24 4.46 9.48 23.32
N ASP A 25 3.80 8.41 22.88
CA ASP A 25 2.35 8.25 22.91
C ASP A 25 1.97 6.85 23.43
N ASP A 26 1.35 6.77 24.61
CA ASP A 26 0.93 5.50 25.23
C ASP A 26 -0.47 5.05 24.78
N GLN A 27 -1.27 5.97 24.24
CA GLN A 27 -2.61 5.70 23.76
C GLN A 27 -2.59 4.99 22.40
N TYR A 28 -1.60 5.27 21.56
CA TYR A 28 -1.51 4.73 20.21
C TYR A 28 -0.31 3.82 19.98
N GLY A 29 -0.51 2.86 19.09
CA GLY A 29 0.51 2.03 18.49
C GLY A 29 0.34 1.98 16.97
N TYR A 30 1.16 1.19 16.30
CA TYR A 30 1.02 0.98 14.86
C TYR A 30 1.28 -0.47 14.46
N ILE A 31 0.70 -0.86 13.33
CA ILE A 31 0.99 -2.13 12.64
C ILE A 31 1.25 -1.88 11.17
N TYR A 32 1.90 -2.85 10.53
CA TYR A 32 2.04 -2.91 9.08
C TYR A 32 1.06 -3.93 8.52
N ALA A 33 0.14 -3.48 7.68
CA ALA A 33 -0.80 -4.35 6.98
C ALA A 33 -1.11 -3.78 5.59
N ASN A 34 -1.12 -4.64 4.57
CA ASN A 34 -1.44 -4.27 3.19
C ASN A 34 -0.54 -3.14 2.63
N GLY A 35 0.76 -3.17 2.93
CA GLY A 35 1.71 -2.12 2.53
C GLY A 35 1.46 -0.75 3.19
N ARG A 36 0.57 -0.69 4.18
CA ARG A 36 0.18 0.55 4.88
C ARG A 36 0.57 0.48 6.35
N VAL A 37 0.88 1.64 6.90
CA VAL A 37 0.91 1.83 8.34
C VAL A 37 -0.51 2.08 8.81
N TRP A 38 -0.92 1.35 9.84
CA TRP A 38 -2.17 1.61 10.53
C TRP A 38 -1.89 2.01 11.96
N ILE A 39 -2.45 3.14 12.38
CA ILE A 39 -2.47 3.58 13.78
C ILE A 39 -3.57 2.80 14.49
N VAL A 40 -3.22 2.28 15.64
CA VAL A 40 -4.07 1.43 16.49
C VAL A 40 -4.27 2.14 17.82
N ASP A 41 -5.51 2.22 18.29
CA ASP A 41 -5.79 2.59 19.68
C ASP A 41 -5.46 1.40 20.59
N ASN A 42 -4.54 1.59 21.54
CA ASN A 42 -4.02 0.51 22.38
C ASN A 42 -5.07 -0.04 23.36
N ASN A 43 -6.07 0.75 23.75
CA ASN A 43 -7.12 0.34 24.68
C ASN A 43 -8.13 -0.60 24.03
N THR A 44 -8.50 -0.30 22.79
CA THR A 44 -9.53 -1.01 22.03
C THR A 44 -8.97 -2.00 21.00
N ARG A 45 -7.68 -1.89 20.69
CA ARG A 45 -7.00 -2.52 19.54
C ARG A 45 -7.66 -2.18 18.20
N ALA A 46 -8.46 -1.11 18.13
CA ALA A 46 -9.12 -0.70 16.89
C ALA A 46 -8.16 0.12 16.02
N LEU A 47 -8.19 -0.11 14.70
CA LEU A 47 -7.54 0.77 13.74
C LEU A 47 -8.28 2.10 13.69
N VAL A 48 -7.57 3.20 13.94
CA VAL A 48 -8.16 4.54 14.00
C VAL A 48 -7.79 5.41 12.81
N GLN A 49 -6.63 5.16 12.20
CA GLN A 49 -6.12 5.94 11.08
C GLN A 49 -5.09 5.13 10.28
N SER A 50 -4.92 5.45 9.00
CA SER A 50 -3.75 5.07 8.21
C SER A 50 -3.08 6.36 7.71
N PRO A 51 -1.82 6.66 8.06
CA PRO A 51 -1.08 7.82 7.53
C PRO A 51 -0.84 7.71 6.01
N GLY A 52 -0.90 6.51 5.44
CA GLY A 52 -0.73 6.26 4.02
C GLY A 52 0.08 5.00 3.71
N TYR A 53 0.56 4.93 2.48
CA TYR A 53 1.41 3.86 1.99
C TYR A 53 2.87 4.09 2.38
N LEU A 54 3.54 3.02 2.79
CA LEU A 54 4.99 3.01 2.80
C LEU A 54 5.47 2.49 1.47
N VAL A 55 5.80 3.42 0.58
CA VAL A 55 6.40 3.08 -0.71
C VAL A 55 7.69 2.30 -0.44
N SER A 56 7.66 1.02 -0.77
CA SER A 56 8.83 0.14 -0.65
C SER A 56 9.87 0.58 -1.68
N GLN A 57 10.99 1.15 -1.22
CA GLN A 57 12.04 1.63 -2.11
C GLN A 57 12.56 0.50 -3.02
N SER A 58 12.70 -0.71 -2.49
CA SER A 58 13.09 -1.88 -3.28
C SER A 58 12.06 -2.25 -4.35
N SER A 59 10.76 -2.03 -4.10
CA SER A 59 9.72 -2.24 -5.13
C SER A 59 9.79 -1.19 -6.23
N ALA A 60 10.04 0.08 -5.86
CA ALA A 60 10.20 1.15 -6.83
C ALA A 60 11.44 0.92 -7.70
N ASP A 61 12.56 0.56 -7.08
CA ASP A 61 13.81 0.23 -7.77
C ASP A 61 13.61 -0.98 -8.72
N PHE A 62 12.87 -2.00 -8.29
CA PHE A 62 12.55 -3.15 -9.14
C PHE A 62 11.73 -2.73 -10.36
N ALA A 63 10.68 -1.93 -10.19
CA ALA A 63 9.87 -1.44 -11.29
C ALA A 63 10.71 -0.65 -12.29
N ILE A 64 11.58 0.25 -11.81
CA ILE A 64 12.51 1.02 -12.65
C ILE A 64 13.47 0.12 -13.43
N ALA A 65 13.98 -0.94 -12.80
CA ALA A 65 14.93 -1.87 -13.41
C ALA A 65 14.28 -2.86 -14.40
N ASN A 66 12.95 -3.01 -14.38
CA ASN A 66 12.20 -3.98 -15.18
C ASN A 66 11.06 -3.29 -15.95
N PRO A 67 11.37 -2.50 -17.00
CA PRO A 67 10.35 -1.81 -17.76
C PRO A 67 9.43 -2.76 -18.52
N ILE A 68 8.15 -2.38 -18.61
CA ILE A 68 7.11 -3.10 -19.34
C ILE A 68 6.38 -2.15 -20.31
N ASP A 69 5.51 -2.72 -21.15
CA ASP A 69 4.72 -1.94 -22.09
C ASP A 69 3.83 -0.92 -21.35
N PRO A 70 3.89 0.37 -21.72
CA PRO A 70 3.15 1.42 -21.05
C PRO A 70 1.66 1.40 -21.43
N ILE A 71 0.84 1.78 -20.45
CA ILE A 71 -0.56 2.11 -20.61
C ILE A 71 -0.67 3.61 -20.86
N GLU A 72 -1.38 3.98 -21.92
CA GLU A 72 -1.71 5.37 -22.19
C GLU A 72 -2.90 5.78 -21.32
N ALA A 73 -2.67 6.66 -20.36
CA ALA A 73 -3.73 7.20 -19.52
C ALA A 73 -4.32 8.46 -20.15
N GLN A 74 -5.65 8.55 -20.18
CA GLN A 74 -6.34 9.77 -20.59
C GLN A 74 -6.36 10.77 -19.41
N GLY A 75 -5.28 11.55 -19.28
CA GLY A 75 -5.14 12.61 -18.27
C GLY A 75 -3.90 12.46 -17.39
N ASP A 76 -3.77 13.40 -16.44
CA ASP A 76 -2.67 13.38 -15.48
C ASP A 76 -2.89 12.26 -14.46
N VAL A 77 -1.91 11.36 -14.36
CA VAL A 77 -1.88 10.35 -13.31
C VAL A 77 -1.17 10.91 -12.09
N VAL A 78 -1.82 10.74 -10.95
CA VAL A 78 -1.33 11.17 -9.65
C VAL A 78 -1.37 10.01 -8.66
N VAL A 79 -0.61 10.12 -7.58
CA VAL A 79 -0.76 9.24 -6.42
C VAL A 79 -2.20 9.34 -5.90
N GLY A 80 -2.82 8.19 -5.64
CA GLY A 80 -4.24 8.06 -5.31
C GLY A 80 -5.14 7.72 -6.51
N TYR A 81 -4.62 7.73 -7.75
CA TYR A 81 -5.38 7.33 -8.92
C TYR A 81 -5.70 5.83 -8.89
N VAL A 82 -6.96 5.45 -9.13
CA VAL A 82 -7.39 4.04 -9.18
C VAL A 82 -7.36 3.55 -10.62
N LEU A 83 -6.63 2.47 -10.87
CA LEU A 83 -6.53 1.88 -12.20
C LEU A 83 -7.86 1.26 -12.65
N PRO A 84 -8.25 1.43 -13.93
CA PRO A 84 -9.44 0.79 -14.47
C PRO A 84 -9.32 -0.73 -14.40
N GLU A 85 -10.42 -1.46 -14.24
CA GLU A 85 -10.40 -2.92 -14.02
C GLU A 85 -9.66 -3.71 -15.11
N GLY A 86 -9.67 -3.22 -16.36
CA GLY A 86 -8.97 -3.85 -17.48
C GLY A 86 -7.45 -3.62 -17.51
N ALA A 87 -6.89 -2.77 -16.65
CA ALA A 87 -5.45 -2.57 -16.59
C ALA A 87 -4.75 -3.78 -15.96
N THR A 88 -3.74 -4.31 -16.66
CA THR A 88 -2.89 -5.38 -16.14
C THR A 88 -1.91 -4.78 -15.12
N ILE A 89 -1.92 -5.30 -13.90
CA ILE A 89 -0.96 -4.94 -12.86
C ILE A 89 0.12 -6.03 -12.82
N THR A 90 1.37 -5.67 -13.06
CA THR A 90 2.49 -6.62 -13.03
C THR A 90 2.95 -6.80 -11.58
N PRO A 91 3.08 -8.03 -11.07
CA PRO A 91 3.49 -8.24 -9.68
C PRO A 91 4.95 -7.82 -9.46
N VAL A 92 5.25 -7.28 -8.27
CA VAL A 92 6.63 -7.10 -7.81
C VAL A 92 7.10 -8.39 -7.12
N PRO A 93 8.25 -8.98 -7.50
CA PRO A 93 8.76 -10.16 -6.82
C PRO A 93 9.03 -9.90 -5.34
N ASN A 94 8.67 -10.86 -4.50
CA ASN A 94 8.82 -10.81 -3.03
C ASN A 94 8.00 -9.71 -2.32
N ASP A 95 7.12 -9.00 -3.03
CA ASP A 95 6.16 -8.07 -2.45
C ASP A 95 4.76 -8.32 -3.03
N SER A 96 3.91 -9.00 -2.26
CA SER A 96 2.55 -9.34 -2.72
C SER A 96 1.56 -8.18 -2.63
N TYR A 97 1.93 -7.10 -1.93
CA TYR A 97 1.06 -5.94 -1.73
C TYR A 97 1.19 -4.95 -2.87
N TYR A 98 2.36 -4.91 -3.50
CA TYR A 98 2.64 -4.04 -4.61
C TYR A 98 2.71 -4.78 -5.93
N GLY A 99 2.07 -4.18 -6.92
CA GLY A 99 2.37 -4.38 -8.32
C GLY A 99 2.90 -3.08 -8.91
N TYR A 100 3.27 -3.14 -10.17
CA TYR A 100 3.67 -1.98 -10.92
C TYR A 100 3.05 -1.98 -12.31
N VAL A 101 2.88 -0.77 -12.83
CA VAL A 101 2.47 -0.50 -14.19
C VAL A 101 3.39 0.57 -14.77
N TYR A 102 3.44 0.67 -16.08
CA TYR A 102 4.01 1.83 -16.74
C TYR A 102 2.86 2.67 -17.27
N ILE A 103 2.84 3.97 -16.93
CA ILE A 103 1.82 4.90 -17.42
C ILE A 103 2.52 6.04 -18.12
N ASN A 104 2.15 6.30 -19.37
CA ASN A 104 2.77 7.32 -20.21
C ASN A 104 4.32 7.21 -20.20
N GLY A 105 4.83 5.97 -20.18
CA GLY A 105 6.26 5.65 -20.17
C GLY A 105 6.97 5.73 -18.81
N ARG A 106 6.25 5.98 -17.71
CA ARG A 106 6.83 6.13 -16.36
C ARG A 106 6.38 5.03 -15.40
N PRO A 107 7.26 4.54 -14.52
CA PRO A 107 6.89 3.51 -13.55
C PRO A 107 5.95 4.08 -12.49
N ALA A 108 4.91 3.31 -12.17
CA ALA A 108 3.99 3.57 -11.08
C ALA A 108 3.85 2.32 -10.22
N LEU A 109 3.96 2.44 -8.90
CA LEU A 109 3.60 1.35 -7.99
C LEU A 109 2.12 1.43 -7.67
N VAL A 110 1.52 0.27 -7.53
CA VAL A 110 0.09 0.08 -7.37
C VAL A 110 -0.13 -0.87 -6.20
N ASP A 111 -1.01 -0.49 -5.29
CA ASP A 111 -1.57 -1.42 -4.32
C ASP A 111 -2.49 -2.40 -5.05
N THR A 112 -2.15 -3.69 -5.00
CA THR A 112 -2.87 -4.74 -5.73
C THR A 112 -4.28 -5.00 -5.20
N SER A 113 -4.55 -4.69 -3.92
CA SER A 113 -5.85 -4.89 -3.28
C SER A 113 -6.85 -3.80 -3.68
N SER A 114 -6.41 -2.56 -3.77
CA SER A 114 -7.26 -1.41 -4.11
C SER A 114 -7.09 -0.90 -5.54
N ARG A 115 -6.13 -1.43 -6.29
CA ARG A 115 -5.70 -0.96 -7.62
C ARG A 115 -5.31 0.52 -7.64
N THR A 116 -4.91 1.06 -6.48
CA THR A 116 -4.58 2.49 -6.33
C THR A 116 -3.09 2.71 -6.59
N VAL A 117 -2.75 3.72 -7.39
CA VAL A 117 -1.38 4.19 -7.58
C VAL A 117 -0.88 4.81 -6.28
N VAL A 118 0.21 4.29 -5.75
CA VAL A 118 0.79 4.70 -4.45
C VAL A 118 2.10 5.47 -4.61
N TYR A 119 2.73 5.33 -5.78
CA TYR A 119 3.97 6.00 -6.16
C TYR A 119 3.95 6.23 -7.68
N TYR A 120 4.46 7.38 -8.12
CA TYR A 120 4.59 7.76 -9.52
C TYR A 120 5.80 8.66 -9.69
N GLN A 121 6.58 8.47 -10.77
CA GLN A 121 7.84 9.19 -11.02
C GLN A 121 7.68 10.31 -12.07
#